data_AF-A0AAW0R6T5-F1
#
_entry.id   AF-A0AAW0R6T5-F1
#
_cell.length_a   1.000
_cell.length_b   1.000
_cell.length_c   1.000
_cell.angle_alpha   90.00
_cell.angle_beta   90.00
_cell.angle_gamma   90.00
#
_symmetry.space_group_name_H-M   'P 1'
#
loop_
_entity.id
_entity.type
_entity.pdbx_description
1 polymer ?
#
loop_
_entity_poly.entity_id
_entity_poly.type
_entity_poly.pdbx_seq_one_letter_code
_entity_poly.pdbx_strand_id
1 'polypeptide(L)'
;MGNAESLDEQLVSYKEAVDYGQTMMRCGTCSRRPEYLMFFTFLSDRLLQLAETVTERITTQQGSSSEAHLPVAFGGLEIDSGPEWVLLVSMMVVLQLGALQQLIGQLKASTLEARAEVVHAKAAKTEKKLEELIERITSKFKRY
;
A
#
# COMPACT_ATOMS: atom_id res chain seq x y z
N MET A 1 15.46 11.86 -14.89
CA MET A 1 14.67 12.74 -14.02
C MET A 1 13.25 12.25 -13.71
N GLY A 2 12.74 11.13 -14.26
CA GLY A 2 11.30 10.77 -14.12
C GLY A 2 10.87 9.74 -13.07
N ASN A 3 11.72 9.34 -12.10
CA ASN A 3 11.37 8.23 -11.19
C ASN A 3 10.85 8.69 -9.82
N ALA A 4 11.39 9.78 -9.25
CA ALA A 4 11.03 10.27 -7.93
C ALA A 4 9.62 10.89 -7.89
N GLU A 5 9.31 11.79 -8.83
CA GLU A 5 7.99 12.41 -8.97
C GLU A 5 6.89 11.35 -9.16
N SER A 6 7.19 10.28 -9.91
CA SER A 6 6.24 9.18 -10.11
C SER A 6 5.94 8.38 -8.84
N LEU A 7 6.88 8.33 -7.88
CA LEU A 7 6.72 7.60 -6.63
C LEU A 7 5.91 8.43 -5.63
N ASP A 8 6.21 9.72 -5.52
CA ASP A 8 5.49 10.65 -4.65
C ASP A 8 4.01 10.72 -5.04
N GLU A 9 3.71 10.84 -6.34
CA GLU A 9 2.34 10.79 -6.86
C GLU A 9 1.64 9.47 -6.53
N GLN A 10 2.34 8.33 -6.66
CA GLN A 10 1.78 7.03 -6.31
C GLN A 10 1.48 6.89 -4.82
N LEU A 11 2.38 7.37 -3.96
CA LEU A 11 2.20 7.33 -2.50
C LEU A 11 1.06 8.26 -2.06
N VAL A 12 0.96 9.45 -2.66
CA VAL A 12 -0.15 10.39 -2.39
C VAL A 12 -1.48 9.79 -2.84
N SER A 13 -1.55 9.30 -4.08
CA SER A 13 -2.77 8.69 -4.62
C SER A 13 -3.19 7.45 -3.80
N TYR A 14 -2.23 6.64 -3.36
CA TYR A 14 -2.50 5.52 -2.47
C TYR A 14 -3.15 5.97 -1.17
N LYS A 15 -2.53 6.96 -0.51
CA LYS A 15 -3.03 7.51 0.75
C LYS A 15 -4.45 8.03 0.59
N GLU A 16 -4.70 8.87 -0.42
CA GLU A 16 -6.02 9.43 -0.69
C GLU A 16 -7.06 8.33 -0.92
N ALA A 17 -6.73 7.32 -1.74
CA ALA A 17 -7.61 6.20 -2.00
C ALA A 17 -7.99 5.42 -0.72
N VAL A 18 -7.02 5.21 0.18
CA VAL A 18 -7.28 4.57 1.48
C VAL A 18 -8.15 5.47 2.36
N ASP A 19 -7.83 6.77 2.47
CA ASP A 19 -8.56 7.72 3.31
C ASP A 19 -10.03 7.86 2.86
N TYR A 20 -10.27 7.95 1.55
CA TYR A 20 -11.62 7.94 0.98
C TYR A 20 -12.33 6.62 1.25
N GLY A 21 -11.64 5.48 1.06
CA GLY A 21 -12.18 4.16 1.35
C GLY A 21 -12.62 4.03 2.80
N GLN A 22 -11.77 4.41 3.76
CA GLN A 22 -12.09 4.38 5.18
C GLN A 22 -13.26 5.30 5.53
N THR A 23 -13.32 6.49 4.95
CA THR A 23 -14.42 7.43 5.16
C THR A 23 -15.74 6.84 4.67
N MET A 24 -15.75 6.22 3.49
CA MET A 24 -16.94 5.54 2.98
C MET A 24 -17.33 4.31 3.80
N MET A 25 -16.37 3.54 4.31
CA MET A 25 -16.64 2.40 5.19
C MET A 25 -17.27 2.80 6.53
N ARG A 26 -17.03 4.03 7.01
CA ARG A 26 -17.71 4.58 8.20
C ARG A 26 -19.14 5.04 7.91
N CYS A 27 -19.52 5.23 6.65
CA CYS A 27 -20.88 5.59 6.28
C CYS A 27 -21.78 4.33 6.34
N GLY A 28 -22.76 4.33 7.25
CA GLY A 28 -23.65 3.17 7.47
C GLY A 28 -24.50 2.77 6.26
N THR A 29 -24.70 3.67 5.29
CA THR A 29 -25.35 3.33 4.01
C THR A 29 -24.34 2.73 3.04
N CYS A 30 -23.14 3.30 2.93
CA CYS A 30 -22.15 2.84 1.96
C CYS A 30 -21.58 1.45 2.32
N SER A 31 -21.35 1.19 3.61
CA SER A 31 -20.77 -0.06 4.09
C SER A 31 -21.68 -1.28 3.94
N ARG A 32 -22.96 -1.10 3.61
CA ARG A 32 -23.91 -2.21 3.45
C ARG A 32 -24.29 -2.52 2.01
N ARG A 33 -23.93 -1.63 1.07
CA ARG A 33 -24.28 -1.82 -0.34
C ARG A 33 -23.31 -2.78 -1.00
N PRO A 34 -23.79 -3.88 -1.60
CA PRO A 34 -22.94 -4.90 -2.18
C PRO A 34 -22.06 -4.35 -3.32
N GLU A 35 -22.54 -3.35 -4.06
CA GLU A 35 -21.78 -2.71 -5.13
C GLU A 35 -20.54 -1.98 -4.59
N TYR A 36 -20.69 -1.30 -3.45
CA TYR A 36 -19.58 -0.60 -2.80
C TYR A 36 -18.61 -1.58 -2.13
N LEU A 37 -19.11 -2.63 -1.48
CA LEU A 37 -18.26 -3.67 -0.90
C LEU A 37 -17.40 -4.35 -1.96
N MET A 38 -17.99 -4.65 -3.12
CA MET A 38 -17.27 -5.19 -4.26
C MET A 38 -16.24 -4.19 -4.81
N PHE A 39 -16.62 -2.92 -4.98
CA PHE A 39 -15.68 -1.85 -5.34
C PHE A 39 -14.50 -1.75 -4.36
N PHE A 40 -14.73 -1.76 -3.06
CA PHE A 40 -13.65 -1.70 -2.05
C PHE A 40 -12.74 -2.91 -2.09
N THR A 41 -13.27 -4.07 -2.45
CA THR A 41 -12.42 -5.26 -2.65
C THR A 41 -11.52 -5.09 -3.87
N PHE A 42 -12.05 -4.57 -4.98
CA PHE A 42 -11.23 -4.24 -6.15
C PHE A 42 -10.20 -3.15 -5.86
N LEU A 43 -10.60 -2.11 -5.12
CA LEU A 43 -9.70 -1.04 -4.69
C LEU A 43 -8.57 -1.59 -3.82
N SER A 44 -8.91 -2.45 -2.85
CA SER A 44 -7.92 -3.07 -1.95
C SER A 44 -6.93 -3.95 -2.72
N ASP A 45 -7.41 -4.75 -3.67
CA ASP A 45 -6.55 -5.53 -4.57
C ASP A 45 -5.62 -4.62 -5.40
N ARG A 46 -6.14 -3.51 -5.91
CA ARG A 46 -5.36 -2.59 -6.73
C ARG A 46 -4.29 -1.85 -5.92
N LEU A 47 -4.64 -1.42 -4.72
CA LEU A 47 -3.71 -0.80 -3.79
C LEU A 47 -2.60 -1.78 -3.40
N LEU A 48 -2.94 -3.05 -3.11
CA LEU A 48 -1.95 -4.07 -2.84
C LEU A 48 -0.95 -4.25 -4.01
N GLN A 49 -1.44 -4.33 -5.25
CA GLN A 49 -0.57 -4.43 -6.44
C GLN A 49 0.36 -3.21 -6.61
N LEU A 50 -0.14 -2.01 -6.32
CA LEU A 50 0.68 -0.79 -6.35
C LEU A 50 1.79 -0.86 -5.30
N ALA A 51 1.48 -1.30 -4.08
CA ALA A 51 2.49 -1.46 -3.04
C ALA A 51 3.51 -2.55 -3.37
N GLU A 52 3.11 -3.65 -4.00
CA GLU A 52 4.03 -4.66 -4.54
C GLU A 52 4.98 -4.05 -5.57
N THR A 53 4.44 -3.29 -6.54
CA THR A 53 5.22 -2.63 -7.59
C THR A 53 6.24 -1.65 -7.02
N VAL A 54 5.82 -0.81 -6.05
CA VAL A 54 6.70 0.13 -5.37
C VAL A 54 7.81 -0.61 -4.61
N THR A 55 7.45 -1.67 -3.89
CA THR A 55 8.42 -2.51 -3.16
C THR A 55 9.45 -3.14 -4.09
N GLU A 56 9.02 -3.68 -5.22
CA GLU A 56 9.92 -4.27 -6.22
C GLU A 56 10.90 -3.24 -6.79
N ARG A 57 10.43 -2.03 -7.10
CA ARG A 57 11.26 -0.91 -7.57
C ARG A 57 12.34 -0.51 -6.57
N ILE A 58 11.98 -0.40 -5.29
CA ILE A 58 12.94 -0.08 -4.22
C ILE A 58 14.00 -1.18 -4.12
N THR A 59 13.61 -2.44 -4.19
CA THR A 59 14.54 -3.57 -4.05
C THR A 59 15.45 -3.78 -5.27
N THR A 60 14.99 -3.44 -6.47
CA THR A 60 15.81 -3.50 -7.69
C THR A 60 16.83 -2.37 -7.78
N GLN A 61 16.49 -1.18 -7.27
CA GLN A 61 17.47 -0.09 -7.13
C GLN A 61 18.62 -0.45 -6.18
N GLN A 62 18.39 -1.24 -5.12
CA GLN A 62 19.44 -1.72 -4.22
C GLN A 62 20.45 -2.69 -4.88
N GLY A 63 20.05 -3.41 -5.93
CA GLY A 63 20.93 -4.36 -6.65
C GLY A 63 21.84 -3.71 -7.69
N SER A 64 21.64 -2.43 -7.97
CA SER A 64 22.32 -1.67 -9.03
C SER A 64 23.52 -0.89 -8.47
N SER A 65 24.52 -1.60 -7.93
CA SER A 65 25.76 -1.02 -7.38
C SER A 65 26.69 -0.47 -8.48
N SER A 66 26.28 0.58 -9.19
CA SER A 66 27.20 1.33 -10.05
C SER A 66 26.98 2.84 -9.92
N GLU A 67 27.78 3.42 -9.01
CA GLU A 67 28.37 4.78 -9.03
C GLU A 67 27.67 5.89 -9.84
N ALA A 68 26.40 6.15 -9.54
CA ALA A 68 25.84 7.47 -9.76
C ALA A 68 25.07 7.87 -8.49
N HIS A 69 25.73 8.62 -7.61
CA HIS A 69 25.08 9.45 -6.60
C HIS A 69 24.23 10.51 -7.33
N LEU A 70 23.15 10.08 -7.96
CA LEU A 70 22.11 11.00 -8.36
C LEU A 70 21.33 11.32 -7.09
N PRO A 71 21.19 12.60 -6.74
CA PRO A 71 20.36 12.97 -5.61
C PRO A 71 18.97 12.38 -5.79
N VAL A 72 18.55 11.56 -4.82
CA VAL A 72 17.24 10.94 -4.86
C VAL A 72 16.30 11.91 -4.14
N ALA A 73 15.53 12.65 -4.94
CA ALA A 73 14.55 13.58 -4.41
C ALA A 73 13.35 12.83 -3.83
N PHE A 74 12.82 13.31 -2.71
CA PHE A 74 11.57 12.85 -2.11
C PHE A 74 10.80 14.06 -1.55
N GLY A 75 9.63 14.39 -2.09
CA GLY A 75 8.82 15.52 -1.62
C GLY A 75 9.55 16.87 -1.64
N GLY A 76 10.47 17.08 -2.59
CA GLY A 76 11.31 18.27 -2.70
C GLY A 76 12.56 18.28 -1.80
N LEU A 77 12.78 17.23 -1.00
CA LEU A 77 14.00 17.04 -0.20
C LEU A 77 15.02 16.23 -0.98
N GLU A 78 16.26 16.71 -1.00
CA GLU A 78 17.42 15.98 -1.53
C GLU A 78 17.92 15.02 -0.45
N ILE A 79 17.89 13.71 -0.72
CA ILE A 79 18.44 12.70 0.20
C ILE A 79 19.81 12.29 -0.33
N ASP A 80 20.86 12.66 0.40
CA ASP A 80 22.26 12.45 0.02
C ASP A 80 22.72 10.99 0.15
N SER A 81 21.90 10.15 0.79
CA SER A 81 22.19 8.75 1.11
C SER A 81 21.12 7.82 0.53
N GLY A 82 21.51 7.00 -0.46
CA GLY A 82 20.65 5.94 -1.01
C GLY A 82 20.07 4.99 0.04
N PRO A 83 20.86 4.51 1.02
CA PRO A 83 20.34 3.71 2.14
C PRO A 83 19.26 4.41 2.97
N GLU A 84 19.42 5.70 3.26
CA GLU A 84 18.43 6.49 4.00
C GLU A 84 17.15 6.69 3.20
N TRP A 85 17.28 6.95 1.89
CA TRP A 85 16.13 7.03 0.99
C TRP A 85 15.34 5.70 0.98
N VAL A 86 16.03 4.57 0.86
CA VAL A 86 15.37 3.25 0.88
C VAL A 86 14.67 3.02 2.22
N LEU A 87 15.31 3.35 3.34
CA LEU A 87 14.70 3.22 4.66
C LEU A 87 13.43 4.07 4.77
N LEU A 88 13.50 5.34 4.37
CA LEU A 88 12.39 6.28 4.44
C LEU A 88 11.19 5.82 3.60
N VAL A 89 11.43 5.53 2.31
CA VAL A 89 10.36 5.09 1.41
C VAL A 89 9.74 3.79 1.91
N SER A 90 10.56 2.88 2.42
CA SER A 90 10.06 1.60 2.93
C SER A 90 9.23 1.75 4.19
N MET A 91 9.60 2.65 5.10
CA MET A 91 8.75 3.01 6.25
C MET A 91 7.41 3.57 5.79
N MET A 92 7.40 4.42 4.77
CA MET A 92 6.15 4.97 4.21
C MET A 92 5.28 3.88 3.58
N VAL A 93 5.88 2.96 2.83
CA VAL A 93 5.16 1.79 2.29
C VAL A 93 4.55 0.96 3.43
N VAL A 94 5.32 0.65 4.49
CA VAL A 94 4.79 -0.09 5.66
C VAL A 94 3.61 0.63 6.31
N LEU A 95 3.69 1.95 6.49
CA LEU A 95 2.59 2.75 7.03
C LEU A 95 1.33 2.67 6.15
N GLN A 96 1.51 2.77 4.83
CA GLN A 96 0.43 2.64 3.86
C GLN A 96 -0.20 1.25 3.86
N LEU A 97 0.61 0.20 3.94
CA LEU A 97 0.14 -1.19 4.06
C LEU A 97 -0.66 -1.40 5.36
N GLY A 98 -0.24 -0.79 6.47
CA GLY A 98 -1.01 -0.81 7.72
C GLY A 98 -2.37 -0.12 7.58
N ALA A 99 -2.44 1.02 6.89
CA ALA A 99 -3.70 1.71 6.63
C ALA A 99 -4.64 0.89 5.70
N LEU A 100 -4.08 0.20 4.71
CA LEU A 100 -4.82 -0.75 3.86
C LEU A 100 -5.32 -1.95 4.67
N GLN A 101 -4.51 -2.48 5.61
CA GLN A 101 -4.92 -3.58 6.48
C GLN A 101 -6.14 -3.19 7.32
N GLN A 102 -6.15 -1.97 7.88
CA GLN A 102 -7.31 -1.44 8.58
C GLN A 102 -8.55 -1.34 7.69
N LEU A 103 -8.40 -0.86 6.45
CA LEU A 103 -9.49 -0.77 5.48
C LEU A 103 -10.06 -2.16 5.15
N ILE A 104 -9.20 -3.15 4.91
CA ILE A 104 -9.63 -4.54 4.63
C ILE A 104 -10.32 -5.15 5.85
N GLY A 105 -9.83 -4.89 7.07
CA GLY A 105 -10.48 -5.32 8.30
C GLY A 105 -11.91 -4.77 8.44
N GLN A 106 -12.10 -3.48 8.17
CA GLN A 106 -13.43 -2.86 8.13
C GLN A 106 -14.31 -3.47 7.05
N LEU A 107 -13.76 -3.68 5.85
CA LEU A 107 -14.46 -4.32 4.73
C LEU A 107 -14.95 -5.73 5.10
N LYS A 108 -14.10 -6.54 5.73
CA LYS A 108 -14.46 -7.88 6.20
C LYS A 108 -15.59 -7.84 7.22
N ALA A 109 -15.55 -6.92 8.18
CA ALA A 109 -16.64 -6.76 9.15
C ALA A 109 -17.97 -6.42 8.44
N SER A 110 -17.95 -5.48 7.50
CA SER A 110 -19.15 -5.08 6.76
C SER A 110 -19.68 -6.16 5.82
N THR A 111 -18.81 -6.97 5.21
CA THR A 111 -19.25 -8.11 4.37
C THR A 111 -19.96 -9.20 5.19
N LEU A 112 -19.59 -9.40 6.46
CA LEU A 112 -20.31 -10.30 7.36
C LEU A 112 -21.70 -9.76 7.68
N GLU A 113 -21.82 -8.46 8.01
CA GLU A 113 -23.12 -7.82 8.24
C GLU A 113 -24.04 -7.90 7.01
N ALA A 114 -23.48 -7.67 5.82
CA ALA A 114 -24.22 -7.70 4.56
C ALA A 114 -24.46 -9.11 4.00
N ARG A 115 -23.97 -10.17 4.68
CA ARG A 115 -24.02 -11.58 4.21
C ARG A 115 -23.43 -11.76 2.80
N ALA A 116 -22.39 -11.01 2.47
CA ALA A 116 -21.73 -11.00 1.17
C ALA A 116 -20.53 -11.98 1.14
N GLU A 117 -20.80 -13.28 1.24
CA GLU A 117 -19.76 -14.33 1.43
C GLU A 117 -18.67 -14.34 0.35
N VAL A 118 -19.04 -14.14 -0.91
CA VAL A 118 -18.07 -14.09 -2.02
C VAL A 118 -17.12 -12.91 -1.87
N VAL A 119 -17.64 -11.75 -1.46
CA VAL A 119 -16.85 -10.54 -1.25
C VAL A 119 -15.97 -10.71 -0.01
N HIS A 120 -16.49 -11.33 1.05
CA HIS A 120 -15.73 -11.67 2.25
C HIS A 120 -14.53 -12.57 1.95
N ALA A 121 -14.75 -13.66 1.21
CA ALA A 121 -13.68 -14.58 0.84
C ALA A 121 -12.59 -13.90 0.01
N LYS A 122 -12.98 -12.98 -0.88
CA LYS A 122 -12.03 -12.20 -1.67
C LYS A 122 -11.25 -11.22 -0.81
N ALA A 123 -11.91 -10.48 0.09
CA ALA A 123 -11.25 -9.58 1.04
C ALA A 123 -10.26 -10.32 1.96
N ALA A 124 -10.62 -11.51 2.46
CA ALA A 124 -9.73 -12.36 3.26
C ALA A 124 -8.50 -12.84 2.46
N LYS A 125 -8.68 -13.14 1.17
CA LYS A 125 -7.55 -13.47 0.30
C LYS A 125 -6.62 -12.27 0.11
N THR A 126 -7.16 -11.06 -0.07
CA THR A 126 -6.37 -9.82 -0.19
C THR A 126 -5.61 -9.53 1.11
N GLU A 127 -6.25 -9.71 2.27
CA GLU A 127 -5.62 -9.57 3.59
C GLU A 127 -4.42 -10.52 3.76
N LYS A 128 -4.58 -11.80 3.42
CA LYS A 128 -3.49 -12.77 3.51
C LYS A 128 -2.27 -12.35 2.66
N LYS A 129 -2.50 -11.90 1.43
CA LYS A 129 -1.41 -11.41 0.56
C LYS A 129 -0.75 -10.15 1.12
N LEU A 130 -1.55 -9.28 1.73
CA LEU A 130 -1.05 -8.08 2.39
C LEU A 130 -0.13 -8.43 3.58
N GLU A 131 -0.51 -9.41 4.40
CA GLU A 131 0.32 -9.91 5.50
C GLU A 131 1.65 -10.49 4.97
N GLU A 132 1.60 -11.32 3.93
CA GLU A 132 2.79 -11.86 3.26
C GLU A 132 3.71 -10.74 2.74
N LEU A 133 3.14 -9.67 2.18
CA LEU A 133 3.89 -8.51 1.71
C LEU A 133 4.55 -7.74 2.86
N ILE A 134 3.81 -7.46 3.94
CA ILE A 134 4.33 -6.77 5.13
C ILE A 134 5.49 -7.56 5.74
N GLU A 135 5.35 -8.89 5.86
CA GLU A 135 6.40 -9.76 6.38
C GLU A 135 7.64 -9.75 5.47
N ARG A 136 7.44 -9.83 4.15
CA ARG A 136 8.53 -9.77 3.15
C ARG A 136 9.29 -8.44 3.20
N ILE A 137 8.60 -7.33 3.40
CA ILE A 137 9.21 -6.01 3.54
C ILE A 137 9.97 -5.96 4.87
N THR A 138 9.30 -6.23 5.99
CA THR A 138 9.88 -6.14 7.35
C THR A 138 11.09 -7.06 7.54
N SER A 139 11.07 -8.27 6.98
CA SER A 139 12.19 -9.21 7.04
C SER A 139 13.44 -8.73 6.30
N LYS A 140 13.28 -7.90 5.26
CA LYS A 140 14.41 -7.24 4.59
C LYS A 140 15.01 -6.13 5.46
N PHE A 141 14.20 -5.42 6.25
CA PHE A 141 14.69 -4.37 7.17
C PHE A 141 15.38 -4.91 8.42
N LYS A 142 15.00 -6.08 8.93
CA LYS A 142 15.68 -6.71 10.08
C LYS A 142 17.12 -7.18 9.80
N ARG A 143 17.58 -7.14 8.55
CA ARG A 143 18.95 -7.54 8.14
C ARG A 143 19.94 -6.38 8.12
N TYR A 144 19.51 -5.18 8.50
CA TYR A 144 20.32 -3.99 8.73
C TYR A 144 20.32 -3.66 10.22
#